data_AF-U9TX87-F1
#
_entry.id   AF-U9TX87-F1
#
_cell.length_a   1.000
_cell.length_b   1.000
_cell.length_c   1.000
_cell.angle_alpha   90.00
_cell.angle_beta   90.00
_cell.angle_gamma   90.00
#
_symmetry.space_group_name_H-M   'P 1'
#
loop_
_entity.id
_entity.type
_entity.pdbx_description
1 polymer ?
#
loop_
_entity_poly.entity_id
_entity_poly.type
_entity_poly.pdbx_seq_one_letter_code
_entity_poly.pdbx_strand_id
1 'polypeptide(L)'
;MLTFIIYYISHNPDVKKKMLEEIDSIFQGDKTRSITKDDFYSLSYCEAIVKEAARVFPIKHMLTRCIDKPDEVAGYQWPAGTLFLINIKAIHNCDDYWEEPNKFNPDRW
;
A
#
# COMPACT_ATOMS: atom_id res chain seq x y z
N MET A 1 -5.43 -7.99 -5.11
CA MET A 1 -4.94 -7.44 -3.83
C MET A 1 -4.67 -8.55 -2.82
N LEU A 2 -5.70 -9.27 -2.35
CA LEU A 2 -5.55 -10.36 -1.37
C LEU A 2 -4.52 -11.43 -1.79
N THR A 3 -4.51 -11.84 -3.06
CA THR A 3 -3.51 -12.79 -3.59
C THR A 3 -2.07 -12.30 -3.41
N PHE A 4 -1.81 -11.01 -3.63
CA PHE A 4 -0.47 -10.44 -3.48
C PHE A 4 -0.09 -10.29 -2.01
N ILE A 5 -1.05 -9.93 -1.14
CA ILE A 5 -0.84 -9.92 0.31
C ILE A 5 -0.40 -11.32 0.77
N ILE A 6 -1.13 -12.37 0.40
CA ILE A 6 -0.79 -13.76 0.74
C ILE A 6 0.57 -14.14 0.18
N TYR A 7 0.85 -13.81 -1.09
CA TYR A 7 2.14 -14.06 -1.74
C TYR A 7 3.30 -13.41 -0.96
N TYR A 8 3.19 -12.13 -0.61
CA TYR A 8 4.26 -11.44 0.11
C TYR A 8 4.42 -11.96 1.54
N ILE A 9 3.32 -12.26 2.26
CA ILE A 9 3.40 -12.90 3.58
C ILE A 9 4.09 -14.26 3.48
N SER A 10 3.77 -15.08 2.47
CA SER A 10 4.34 -16.43 2.33
C SER A 10 5.83 -16.42 1.99
N HIS A 11 6.33 -15.37 1.33
CA HIS A 11 7.73 -15.23 0.95
C HIS A 11 8.57 -14.41 1.96
N ASN A 12 7.96 -13.86 3.01
CA ASN A 12 8.64 -13.08 4.05
C ASN A 12 8.33 -13.66 5.44
N PRO A 13 9.07 -14.68 5.90
CA PRO A 13 8.80 -15.37 7.17
C PRO A 13 8.79 -14.44 8.39
N ASP A 14 9.67 -13.44 8.43
CA ASP A 14 9.72 -12.47 9.53
C ASP A 14 8.48 -11.58 9.58
N VAL A 15 7.98 -11.15 8.41
CA VAL A 15 6.71 -10.42 8.31
C VAL A 15 5.56 -11.28 8.80
N LYS A 16 5.50 -12.54 8.36
CA LYS A 16 4.47 -13.48 8.80
C LYS A 16 4.50 -13.68 10.32
N LYS A 17 5.71 -13.81 10.90
CA LYS A 17 5.89 -13.97 12.35
C LYS A 17 5.35 -12.75 13.11
N LYS A 18 5.78 -11.54 12.75
CA LYS A 18 5.30 -10.28 13.37
C LYS A 18 3.78 -10.13 13.27
N MET A 19 3.20 -10.46 12.12
CA MET A 19 1.74 -10.44 11.91
C MET A 19 1.01 -11.39 12.86
N LEU A 20 1.52 -12.61 13.04
CA LEU A 20 0.92 -13.57 13.97
C LEU A 20 1.08 -13.11 15.42
N GLU A 21 2.24 -12.54 15.79
CA GLU A 21 2.46 -11.97 17.13
C GLU A 21 1.47 -10.84 17.45
N GLU A 22 1.19 -9.94 16.49
CA GLU A 22 0.16 -8.90 16.64
C GLU A 22 -1.22 -9.52 16.85
N ILE A 23 -1.62 -10.46 15.99
CA ILE A 23 -2.93 -11.13 16.07
C ILE A 23 -3.06 -11.87 17.42
N ASP A 24 -2.05 -12.64 17.81
CA ASP A 24 -2.07 -13.38 19.07
C ASP A 24 -2.12 -12.45 20.29
N SER A 25 -1.46 -11.28 20.23
CA SER A 25 -1.52 -10.28 21.29
C SER A 25 -2.92 -9.65 21.45
N ILE A 26 -3.64 -9.41 20.35
CA ILE A 26 -4.96 -8.76 20.36
C ILE A 26 -6.06 -9.77 20.71
N PHE A 27 -5.98 -10.97 20.16
CA PHE A 27 -7.03 -11.98 20.30
C PHE A 27 -6.76 -12.99 21.41
N GLN A 28 -5.54 -13.03 21.96
CA GLN A 28 -5.14 -13.89 23.08
C GLN A 28 -5.47 -15.38 22.84
N GLY A 29 -5.40 -15.81 21.58
CA GLY A 29 -5.71 -17.17 21.15
C GLY A 29 -7.21 -17.49 21.04
N ASP A 30 -8.11 -16.55 21.31
CA ASP A 30 -9.55 -16.73 21.11
C ASP A 30 -9.91 -16.65 19.62
N LYS A 31 -10.31 -17.81 19.07
CA LYS A 31 -10.67 -17.97 17.65
C LYS A 31 -12.18 -17.93 17.39
N THR A 32 -13.00 -17.80 18.44
CA THR A 32 -14.46 -17.91 18.33
C THR A 32 -15.18 -16.60 18.65
N ARG A 33 -14.54 -15.68 19.40
CA ARG A 33 -15.08 -14.35 19.61
C ARG A 33 -15.22 -13.58 18.30
N SER A 34 -16.25 -12.74 18.24
CA SER A 34 -16.41 -11.81 17.13
C SER A 34 -15.33 -10.73 17.16
N ILE A 35 -14.89 -10.29 15.98
CA ILE A 35 -13.98 -9.16 15.81
C ILE A 35 -14.76 -7.87 16.05
N THR A 36 -14.28 -7.05 16.98
CA THR A 36 -14.84 -5.73 17.27
C THR A 36 -14.16 -4.64 16.44
N LYS A 37 -14.73 -3.43 16.47
CA LYS A 37 -14.14 -2.28 15.79
C LYS A 37 -12.78 -1.89 16.39
N ASP A 38 -12.63 -2.01 17.70
CA ASP A 38 -11.39 -1.66 18.40
C ASP A 38 -10.28 -2.67 18.09
N ASP A 39 -10.61 -3.95 17.95
CA ASP A 39 -9.67 -4.97 17.46
C ASP A 39 -9.16 -4.60 16.07
N PHE A 40 -10.07 -4.23 15.16
CA PHE A 40 -9.71 -3.85 13.79
C PHE A 40 -8.74 -2.66 13.76
N TYR A 41 -8.95 -1.64 14.59
CA TYR A 41 -8.03 -0.51 14.69
C TYR A 41 -6.71 -0.83 15.40
N SER A 42 -6.67 -1.91 16.18
CA SER A 42 -5.45 -2.37 16.84
C SER A 42 -4.53 -3.17 15.93
N LEU A 43 -5.03 -3.64 14.77
CA LEU A 43 -4.29 -4.44 13.77
C LEU A 43 -3.39 -3.57 12.86
N SER A 44 -2.54 -2.76 13.48
CA SER A 44 -1.67 -1.78 12.83
C SER A 44 -0.66 -2.39 11.84
N TYR A 45 -0.04 -3.50 12.18
CA TYR A 45 0.95 -4.19 11.36
C TYR A 45 0.28 -4.96 10.21
N CYS A 46 -0.90 -5.54 10.45
CA CYS A 46 -1.75 -6.04 9.38
C CYS A 46 -2.13 -4.92 8.38
N GLU A 47 -2.48 -3.73 8.86
CA GLU A 47 -2.71 -2.57 7.99
C GLU A 47 -1.45 -2.17 7.21
N ALA A 48 -0.29 -2.15 7.87
CA ALA A 48 1.00 -1.89 7.24
C ALA A 48 1.32 -2.88 6.11
N ILE A 49 1.01 -4.18 6.29
CA ILE A 49 1.14 -5.21 5.25
C ILE A 49 0.26 -4.89 4.05
N VAL A 50 -1.00 -4.47 4.28
CA VAL A 50 -1.92 -4.10 3.20
C VAL A 50 -1.41 -2.88 2.43
N LYS A 51 -0.93 -1.85 3.14
CA LYS A 51 -0.36 -0.65 2.54
C LYS A 51 0.89 -0.97 1.73
N GLU A 52 1.79 -1.79 2.26
CA GLU A 52 3.01 -2.16 1.56
C GLU A 52 2.74 -3.04 0.33
N ALA A 53 1.77 -3.96 0.42
CA ALA A 53 1.35 -4.75 -0.73
C ALA A 53 0.75 -3.87 -1.84
N ALA A 54 -0.04 -2.86 -1.46
CA ALA A 54 -0.59 -1.88 -2.41
C ALA A 54 0.49 -0.95 -3.00
N ARG A 55 1.57 -0.67 -2.25
CA ARG A 55 2.72 0.11 -2.75
C ARG A 55 3.51 -0.70 -3.78
N VAL A 56 3.94 -1.90 -3.39
CA VAL A 56 4.77 -2.78 -4.23
C VAL A 56 3.98 -3.29 -5.43
N PHE A 57 2.72 -3.67 -5.25
CA PHE A 57 1.85 -4.11 -6.33
C PHE A 57 0.49 -3.38 -6.29
N PRO A 58 0.42 -2.16 -6.85
CA PRO A 58 -0.82 -1.40 -6.86
C PRO A 58 -1.84 -2.05 -7.80
N ILE A 59 -3.12 -2.10 -7.38
CA ILE A 59 -4.22 -2.59 -8.25
C ILE A 59 -4.26 -1.78 -9.55
N LYS A 60 -4.10 -0.46 -9.43
CA LYS A 60 -4.09 0.47 -10.55
C LYS A 60 -2.68 1.00 -10.75
N HIS A 61 -2.08 0.68 -11.88
CA HIS A 61 -0.69 1.07 -12.19
C HIS A 61 -0.61 2.50 -12.72
N MET A 62 -1.67 2.99 -13.35
CA MET A 62 -1.74 4.33 -13.94
C MET A 62 -3.08 5.00 -13.67
N LEU A 63 -3.06 6.30 -13.40
CA LEU A 63 -4.23 7.16 -13.29
C LEU A 63 -4.21 8.20 -14.40
N THR A 64 -5.37 8.59 -14.89
CA THR A 64 -5.50 9.68 -15.86
C THR A 64 -6.19 10.90 -15.25
N ARG A 65 -5.78 12.08 -15.69
CA ARG A 65 -6.45 13.36 -15.41
C ARG A 65 -6.53 14.16 -16.71
N CYS A 66 -7.64 14.83 -16.95
CA CYS A 66 -7.81 15.71 -18.09
C CYS A 66 -8.16 17.10 -17.58
N ILE A 67 -7.46 18.12 -18.05
CA ILE A 67 -7.78 19.52 -17.72
C ILE A 67 -8.86 20.04 -18.66
N ASP A 68 -9.85 20.75 -18.12
CA ASP A 68 -10.99 21.29 -18.86
C ASP A 68 -10.75 22.72 -19.37
N LYS A 69 -9.73 23.40 -18.82
CA LYS A 69 -9.26 24.72 -19.20
C LYS A 69 -7.73 24.74 -19.30
N PRO A 70 -7.13 25.72 -20.01
CA PRO A 70 -5.69 25.89 -19.99
C PRO A 70 -5.18 26.13 -18.56
N ASP A 71 -4.08 25.49 -18.19
CA ASP A 71 -3.53 25.55 -16.83
C ASP A 71 -2.00 25.35 -16.81
N GLU A 72 -1.35 25.82 -15.74
CA GLU A 72 0.07 25.62 -15.48
C GLU A 72 0.28 24.41 -14.56
N VAL A 73 0.98 23.40 -15.07
CA VAL A 73 1.33 22.19 -14.29
C VAL A 73 2.82 21.92 -14.43
N ALA A 74 3.51 21.79 -13.29
CA ALA A 74 4.95 21.59 -13.20
C ALA A 74 5.80 22.65 -13.93
N GLY A 75 5.31 23.90 -13.99
CA GLY A 75 5.98 25.03 -14.67
C GLY A 75 5.73 25.11 -16.18
N TYR A 76 4.87 24.25 -16.73
CA TYR A 76 4.52 24.22 -18.15
C TYR A 76 3.06 24.64 -18.35
N GLN A 77 2.81 25.42 -19.40
CA GLN A 77 1.45 25.80 -19.82
C GLN A 77 0.85 24.71 -20.71
N TRP A 78 -0.32 24.20 -20.33
CA TRP A 78 -1.01 23.13 -21.03
C TRP A 78 -2.37 23.60 -21.55
N PRO A 79 -2.78 23.20 -22.77
CA PRO A 79 -4.10 23.52 -23.28
C PRO A 79 -5.19 22.64 -22.65
N ALA A 80 -6.42 23.15 -22.62
CA ALA A 80 -7.61 22.36 -22.30
C ALA A 80 -7.67 21.07 -23.13
N GLY A 81 -8.15 19.99 -22.54
CA GLY A 81 -8.21 18.66 -23.14
C GLY A 81 -6.91 17.84 -23.00
N THR A 82 -5.86 18.41 -22.41
CA THR A 82 -4.61 17.65 -22.16
C THR A 82 -4.85 16.52 -21.18
N LEU A 83 -4.53 15.29 -21.59
CA LEU A 83 -4.59 14.09 -20.77
C LEU A 83 -3.25 13.80 -20.10
N PHE A 84 -3.19 13.93 -18.80
CA PHE A 84 -2.05 13.54 -17.97
C PHE A 84 -2.16 12.08 -17.55
N LEU A 85 -1.07 11.34 -17.71
CA LEU A 85 -0.94 9.97 -17.23
C LEU A 85 0.01 9.93 -16.02
N ILE A 86 -0.53 9.56 -14.87
CA ILE A 86 0.20 9.45 -13.61
C ILE A 86 0.61 7.99 -13.44
N ASN A 87 1.91 7.71 -13.50
CA ASN A 87 2.45 6.37 -13.31
C ASN A 87 2.64 6.07 -11.81
N ILE A 88 1.62 5.50 -11.19
CA ILE A 88 1.60 5.14 -9.76
C ILE A 88 2.69 4.14 -9.45
N LYS A 89 2.88 3.12 -10.31
CA LYS A 89 3.89 2.10 -10.09
C LYS A 89 5.29 2.71 -10.08
N ALA A 90 5.60 3.63 -10.99
CA ALA A 90 6.90 4.32 -10.99
C ALA A 90 7.09 5.15 -9.71
N ILE A 91 6.10 5.94 -9.31
CA ILE A 91 6.17 6.77 -8.08
C ILE A 91 6.38 5.88 -6.84
N HIS A 92 5.65 4.78 -6.73
CA HIS A 92 5.76 3.85 -5.61
C HIS A 92 7.08 3.05 -5.57
N ASN A 93 7.89 3.07 -6.64
CA ASN A 93 9.17 2.35 -6.72
C ASN A 93 10.35 3.30 -6.97
N CYS A 94 10.15 4.61 -6.81
CA CYS A 94 11.18 5.61 -7.02
C CYS A 94 12.08 5.71 -5.78
N ASP A 95 13.38 5.47 -5.97
CA ASP A 95 14.39 5.48 -4.91
C ASP A 95 14.52 6.86 -4.23
N ASP A 96 14.12 7.95 -4.90
CA ASP A 96 14.13 9.30 -4.33
C ASP A 96 13.10 9.47 -3.19
N TYR A 97 12.06 8.64 -3.15
CA TYR A 97 10.96 8.74 -2.18
C TYR A 97 10.83 7.50 -1.29
N TRP A 98 11.40 6.37 -1.68
CA TRP A 98 11.26 5.09 -0.98
C TRP A 98 12.62 4.45 -0.75
N GLU A 99 12.99 4.25 0.50
CA GLU A 99 14.15 3.44 0.85
C GLU A 99 13.90 1.96 0.55
N GLU A 100 14.84 1.31 -0.13
CA GLU A 100 14.76 -0.08 -0.59
C GLU A 100 13.40 -0.41 -1.28
N PRO A 101 12.98 0.27 -2.36
CA PRO A 101 11.61 0.18 -2.86
C PRO A 101 11.24 -1.21 -3.38
N ASN A 102 12.24 -1.99 -3.81
CA ASN A 102 12.09 -3.36 -4.30
C ASN A 102 11.93 -4.40 -3.18
N LYS A 103 12.18 -4.01 -1.92
CA LYS A 103 12.00 -4.87 -0.75
C LYS A 103 10.59 -4.70 -0.20
N PHE A 104 9.94 -5.83 0.07
CA PHE A 104 8.66 -5.83 0.77
C PHE A 104 8.91 -5.62 2.27
N ASN A 105 8.71 -4.38 2.74
CA ASN A 105 8.97 -4.01 4.13
C ASN A 105 7.78 -3.27 4.74
N PRO A 106 6.88 -3.97 5.46
CA PRO A 106 5.77 -3.33 6.16
C PRO A 106 6.20 -2.38 7.29
N ASP A 107 7.39 -2.53 7.89
CA ASP A 107 7.86 -1.69 8.99
C ASP A 107 8.07 -0.20 8.59
N ARG A 108 7.89 0.14 7.31
CA ARG A 108 7.98 1.52 6.82
C ARG A 108 6.72 2.37 7.07
N TRP A 109 5.65 1.75 7.55
CA TRP A 109 4.35 2.37 7.82
C TRP A 109 4.11 2.45 9.33
#